data_AF-A0A527ZHB7-F1
#
_entry.id   AF-A0A527ZHB7-F1
#
_cell.length_a   1.000
_cell.length_b   1.000
_cell.length_c   1.000
_cell.angle_alpha   90.00
_cell.angle_beta   90.00
_cell.angle_gamma   90.00
#
_symmetry.space_group_name_H-M   'P 1'
#
loop_
_entity.id
_entity.type
_entity.pdbx_description
1 polymer ?
#
loop_
_entity_poly.entity_id
_entity_poly.type
_entity_poly.pdbx_seq_one_letter_code
_entity_poly.pdbx_strand_id
1 'polypeptide(L)'
;MNAFSRRGACPALSAPMQTGDGLLVRLNPVAGGLSPKSLIGLGESALRHGNGIIEVTARGSLQIRGLTPTSARLLAMEVDALGIAV
;
A
#
# COMPACT_ATOMS: atom_id res chain seq x y z
N MET A 1 3.78 -20.17 21.65
CA MET A 1 4.63 -19.13 21.02
C MET A 1 4.46 -19.23 19.52
N ASN A 2 3.70 -18.32 18.89
CA ASN A 2 3.61 -18.29 17.43
C ASN A 2 4.94 -17.78 16.88
N ALA A 3 5.69 -18.65 16.21
CA ALA A 3 6.90 -18.25 15.51
C ALA A 3 6.53 -17.23 14.44
N PHE A 4 7.12 -16.03 14.50
CA PHE A 4 6.98 -15.04 13.44
C PHE A 4 7.54 -15.65 12.14
N SER A 5 6.66 -16.03 11.21
CA SER A 5 7.09 -16.50 9.91
C SER A 5 7.88 -15.38 9.23
N ARG A 6 9.09 -15.69 8.74
CA ARG A 6 9.94 -14.70 8.07
C ARG A 6 9.19 -14.18 6.84
N ARG A 7 8.86 -12.89 6.87
CA ARG A 7 8.30 -12.19 5.72
C ARG A 7 9.39 -12.02 4.67
N GLY A 8 9.43 -12.94 3.71
CA GLY A 8 10.55 -13.15 2.79
C GLY A 8 10.60 -12.23 1.57
N ALA A 9 9.63 -11.32 1.39
CA ALA A 9 9.55 -10.46 0.21
C ALA A 9 9.22 -9.01 0.57
N CYS A 10 9.67 -8.08 -0.27
CA CYS A 10 9.18 -6.72 -0.27
C CYS A 10 7.69 -6.75 -0.68
N PRO A 11 6.76 -6.16 0.10
CA PRO A 11 5.34 -6.10 -0.25
C PRO A 11 5.10 -5.09 -1.38
N ALA A 12 5.63 -5.32 -2.58
CA ALA A 12 5.38 -4.43 -3.71
C ALA A 12 3.91 -4.52 -4.15
N LEU A 13 3.40 -3.53 -4.89
CA LEU A 13 2.06 -3.59 -5.49
C LEU A 13 1.86 -4.85 -6.37
N SER A 14 2.90 -5.28 -7.08
CA SER A 14 2.90 -6.49 -7.91
C SER A 14 2.98 -7.80 -7.11
N ALA A 15 3.39 -7.72 -5.84
CA ALA A 15 3.51 -8.87 -4.94
C ALA A 15 3.09 -8.49 -3.51
N PRO A 16 1.77 -8.30 -3.26
CA PRO A 16 1.27 -7.99 -1.93
C PRO A 16 1.58 -9.10 -0.93
N MET A 17 1.78 -8.73 0.33
CA MET A 17 2.22 -9.67 1.36
C MET A 17 1.11 -9.92 2.39
N GLN A 18 0.90 -11.18 2.75
CA GLN A 18 -0.08 -11.54 3.78
C GLN A 18 0.33 -11.05 5.18
N THR A 19 -0.61 -10.44 5.88
CA THR A 19 -0.56 -10.00 7.28
C THR A 19 -1.84 -10.43 8.02
N GLY A 20 -1.93 -10.12 9.32
CA GLY A 20 -3.06 -10.53 10.16
C GLY A 20 -4.38 -9.83 9.81
N ASP A 21 -4.33 -8.71 9.10
CA ASP A 21 -5.45 -7.89 8.68
C ASP A 21 -5.79 -8.02 7.19
N GLY A 22 -5.09 -8.85 6.43
CA GLY A 22 -5.25 -8.99 4.98
C GLY A 22 -3.91 -8.91 4.26
N LEU A 23 -3.90 -8.34 3.05
CA LEU A 23 -2.68 -8.05 2.32
C LEU A 23 -2.17 -6.65 2.66
N LEU A 24 -0.84 -6.53 2.65
CA LEU A 24 -0.08 -5.30 2.80
C LEU A 24 0.66 -5.03 1.48
N VAL A 25 0.60 -3.79 1.02
CA VAL A 25 1.45 -3.26 -0.07
C VAL A 25 2.26 -2.06 0.42
N ARG A 26 3.40 -1.84 -0.20
CA ARG A 26 4.32 -0.74 0.03
C ARG A 26 4.51 0.02 -1.27
N LEU A 27 4.23 1.31 -1.22
CA LEU A 27 4.48 2.27 -2.28
C LEU A 27 5.77 3.02 -1.96
N ASN A 28 6.63 3.19 -2.96
CA ASN A 28 7.81 4.04 -2.86
C ASN A 28 7.65 5.20 -3.87
N PRO A 29 6.88 6.25 -3.53
CA PRO A 29 6.73 7.39 -4.43
C PRO A 29 8.10 7.92 -4.88
N VAL A 30 8.27 8.13 -6.19
CA VAL A 30 9.52 8.64 -6.77
C VAL A 30 9.94 9.99 -6.16
N ALA A 31 11.23 10.31 -6.28
CA ALA A 31 11.84 11.52 -5.74
C ALA A 31 11.10 12.78 -6.23
N GLY A 32 10.37 13.43 -5.32
CA GLY A 32 9.45 14.53 -5.62
C GLY A 32 8.27 14.60 -4.65
N GLY A 33 7.97 13.49 -3.97
CA GLY A 33 6.91 13.40 -2.97
C GLY A 33 5.51 13.29 -3.61
N LEU A 34 4.47 13.34 -2.76
CA LEU A 34 3.09 13.32 -3.21
C LEU A 34 2.50 14.72 -3.14
N SER A 35 1.77 15.11 -4.20
CA SER A 35 0.91 16.29 -4.11
C SER A 35 -0.18 16.08 -3.05
N PRO A 36 -0.69 17.13 -2.39
CA PRO A 36 -1.81 17.00 -1.45
C PRO A 36 -3.02 16.31 -2.08
N LYS A 37 -3.30 16.59 -3.35
CA LYS A 37 -4.39 15.95 -4.11
C LYS A 37 -4.17 14.44 -4.26
N SER A 38 -2.96 14.01 -4.62
CA SER A 38 -2.62 12.59 -4.75
C SER A 38 -2.67 11.89 -3.38
N LEU A 39 -2.27 12.56 -2.30
CA LEU A 39 -2.34 12.00 -0.95
C LEU A 39 -3.79 11.83 -0.46
N ILE A 40 -4.67 12.80 -0.74
CA ILE A 40 -6.11 12.66 -0.46
C ILE A 40 -6.68 11.47 -1.24
N GLY A 41 -6.43 11.40 -2.54
CA GLY A 41 -6.89 10.29 -3.38
C GLY A 41 -6.36 8.93 -2.91
N LEU A 42 -5.11 8.88 -2.45
CA LEU A 42 -4.52 7.67 -1.88
C LEU A 42 -5.21 7.27 -0.57
N GLY A 43 -5.53 8.24 0.30
CA GLY A 43 -6.29 8.03 1.53
C GLY A 43 -7.68 7.45 1.26
N GLU A 44 -8.41 8.03 0.30
CA GLU A 44 -9.71 7.51 -0.10
C GLU A 44 -9.61 6.11 -0.73
N SER A 45 -8.56 5.84 -1.50
CA SER A 45 -8.28 4.53 -2.08
C SER A 45 -8.05 3.47 -1.00
N ALA A 46 -7.27 3.81 0.04
CA ALA A 46 -7.02 2.94 1.18
C ALA A 46 -8.29 2.65 2.00
N LEU A 47 -9.23 3.61 2.08
CA LEU A 47 -10.55 3.40 2.69
C LEU A 47 -11.45 2.49 1.84
N ARG A 48 -11.43 2.63 0.51
CA ARG A 48 -12.26 1.82 -0.40
C ARG A 48 -11.77 0.38 -0.52
N HIS A 49 -10.46 0.18 -0.58
CA HIS A 49 -9.86 -1.10 -0.97
C HIS A 49 -9.20 -1.85 0.19
N GLY A 50 -8.87 -1.16 1.27
CA GLY A 50 -8.18 -1.70 2.43
C GLY A 50 -8.94 -1.47 3.74
N ASN A 51 -8.20 -1.32 4.82
CA ASN A 51 -8.76 -1.02 6.15
C ASN A 51 -8.62 0.46 6.55
N GLY A 52 -8.30 1.35 5.60
CA GLY A 52 -8.12 2.79 5.86
C GLY A 52 -6.80 3.18 6.52
N ILE A 53 -5.91 2.23 6.82
CA ILE A 53 -4.62 2.52 7.44
C ILE A 53 -3.57 2.76 6.36
N ILE A 54 -2.92 3.93 6.43
CA ILE A 54 -1.71 4.26 5.70
C ILE A 54 -0.59 4.55 6.70
N GLU A 55 0.50 3.81 6.63
CA GLU A 55 1.68 3.99 7.49
C GLU A 55 2.86 4.57 6.69
N VAL A 56 3.58 5.52 7.27
CA VAL A 56 4.86 6.00 6.73
C VAL A 56 5.98 5.23 7.41
N THR A 57 6.83 4.55 6.64
CA THR A 57 7.97 3.82 7.23
C THR A 57 9.11 4.76 7.57
N ALA A 58 10.06 4.29 8.37
CA ALA A 58 11.30 5.02 8.69
C ALA A 58 12.14 5.42 7.45
N ARG A 59 11.91 4.79 6.28
CA ARG A 59 12.57 5.12 5.01
C ARG A 59 11.70 5.97 4.08
N GLY A 60 10.56 6.48 4.55
CA GLY A 60 9.67 7.35 3.78
C GLY A 60 8.75 6.65 2.79
N SER A 61 8.73 5.31 2.75
CA SER A 61 7.75 4.57 1.94
C SER A 61 6.37 4.58 2.60
N LEU A 62 5.31 4.47 1.80
CA LEU A 62 3.94 4.34 2.30
C LEU A 62 3.51 2.89 2.32
N GLN A 63 2.79 2.47 3.36
CA GLN A 63 2.25 1.13 3.51
C GLN A 63 0.74 1.18 3.61
N ILE A 64 0.05 0.35 2.83
CA ILE A 64 -1.42 0.27 2.76
C ILE A 64 -1.83 -1.15 3.10
N ARG A 65 -2.80 -1.29 4.01
CA ARG A 65 -3.14 -2.56 4.66
C ARG A 65 -4.60 -2.94 4.45
N GLY A 66 -4.94 -4.16 4.88
CA GLY A 66 -6.31 -4.64 4.85
C GLY A 66 -6.81 -5.06 3.48
N LEU A 67 -5.91 -5.25 2.52
CA LEU A 67 -6.28 -5.52 1.13
C LEU A 67 -6.67 -7.00 0.94
N THR A 68 -7.44 -7.26 -0.11
CA THR A 68 -7.67 -8.60 -0.66
C THR A 68 -6.90 -8.71 -1.99
N PRO A 69 -6.70 -9.92 -2.55
CA PRO A 69 -6.05 -10.04 -3.87
C PRO A 69 -6.75 -9.21 -4.96
N THR A 70 -8.08 -9.11 -4.89
CA THR A 70 -8.87 -8.30 -5.83
C THR A 70 -8.69 -6.81 -5.57
N SER A 71 -8.80 -6.37 -4.32
CA SER A 71 -8.72 -4.94 -4.00
C SER A 71 -7.30 -4.38 -4.11
N ALA A 72 -6.26 -5.20 -3.93
CA ALA A 72 -4.88 -4.81 -4.21
C ALA A 72 -4.68 -4.43 -5.69
N ARG A 73 -5.33 -5.15 -6.62
CA ARG A 73 -5.29 -4.82 -8.05
C ARG A 73 -6.05 -3.53 -8.36
N LEU A 74 -7.20 -3.32 -7.72
CA LEU A 74 -8.00 -2.09 -7.88
C LEU A 74 -7.25 -0.87 -7.33
N LEU A 75 -6.62 -1.01 -6.17
CA LEU A 75 -5.74 -0.01 -5.59
C LEU A 75 -4.59 0.33 -6.56
N ALA A 76 -3.95 -0.68 -7.17
CA ALA A 76 -2.89 -0.44 -8.16
C ALA A 76 -3.36 0.44 -9.34
N MET A 77 -4.56 0.18 -9.86
CA MET A 77 -5.16 0.97 -10.94
C MET A 77 -5.47 2.41 -10.51
N GLU A 78 -5.97 2.61 -9.29
CA GLU A 78 -6.23 3.96 -8.77
C GLU A 78 -4.93 4.73 -8.49
N VAL A 79 -3.90 4.08 -7.95
CA VAL A 79 -2.58 4.68 -7.72
C VAL A 79 -1.97 5.18 -9.03
N ASP A 80 -2.07 4.39 -10.10
CA ASP A 80 -1.65 4.78 -11.45
C ASP A 80 -2.46 5.97 -11.97
N ALA A 81 -3.79 5.94 -11.83
CA ALA A 81 -4.68 7.03 -12.23
C ALA A 81 -4.45 8.34 -11.45
N LEU A 82 -3.95 8.25 -10.22
CA LEU A 82 -3.54 9.40 -9.39
C LEU A 82 -2.18 9.98 -9.81
N GLY A 83 -1.50 9.38 -10.79
CA GLY A 83 -0.19 9.78 -11.28
C GLY A 83 0.92 9.51 -10.27
N ILE A 84 0.72 8.57 -9.34
CA ILE A 84 1.70 8.23 -8.32
C ILE A 84 2.67 7.20 -8.92
N ALA A 85 3.86 7.64 -9.31
CA ALA A 85 4.93 6.74 -9.73
C ALA A 85 5.57 6.06 -8.52
N VAL A 86 5.63 4.73 -8.52
CA VAL A 86 5.98 3.84 -7.39
C VAL A 86 7.01 2.78 -7.74
#